data_AF-A0A933D7H4-F1
#
_entry.id   AF-A0A933D7H4-F1
#
_cell.length_a   1.000
_cell.length_b   1.000
_cell.length_c   1.000
_cell.angle_alpha   90.00
_cell.angle_beta   90.00
_cell.angle_gamma   90.00
#
_symmetry.space_group_name_H-M   'P 1'
#
loop_
_entity.id
_entity.type
_entity.pdbx_description
1 polymer ?
#
loop_
_entity_poly.entity_id
_entity_poly.type
_entity_poly.pdbx_seq_one_letter_code
_entity_poly.pdbx_strand_id
1 'polypeptide(L)'
;MSTKPPSIVQEFPADTLEKIAYNSVSSIPTEEPNDRNRLGYHLWRWLRNREGTLDEAVAESGVRLHVSRQEAIKIIREALSKQGVSL
;
A
#
# COMPACT_ATOMS: atom_id res chain seq x y z
N MET A 1 -33.46 16.16 8.65
CA MET A 1 -32.93 14.83 9.02
C MET A 1 -31.54 15.03 9.60
N SER A 2 -31.24 14.46 10.77
CA SER A 2 -29.90 14.51 11.38
C SER A 2 -29.27 13.12 11.27
N THR A 3 -28.07 13.04 10.70
CA THR A 3 -27.31 11.78 10.59
C THR A 3 -26.46 11.57 11.85
N LYS A 4 -26.24 10.30 12.22
CA LYS A 4 -25.29 9.96 13.28
C LYS A 4 -23.88 10.42 12.86
N PRO A 5 -23.04 10.87 13.81
CA PRO A 5 -21.64 11.14 13.50
C PRO A 5 -20.97 9.86 12.98
N PRO A 6 -19.93 10.00 12.13
CA PRO A 6 -19.17 8.86 11.65
C PRO A 6 -18.51 8.13 12.83
N SER A 7 -18.36 6.81 12.69
CA SER A 7 -17.61 6.01 13.65
C SER A 7 -16.15 6.47 13.73
N ILE A 8 -15.56 6.32 14.92
CA ILE A 8 -14.14 6.60 15.14
C ILE A 8 -13.33 5.57 14.32
N VAL A 9 -12.36 6.06 13.54
CA VAL A 9 -11.45 5.20 12.77
C VAL A 9 -10.48 4.52 13.73
N GLN A 10 -10.39 3.20 13.65
CA GLN A 10 -9.39 2.42 14.38
C GLN A 10 -8.16 2.23 13.50
N GLU A 11 -7.05 2.83 13.92
CA GLU A 11 -5.76 2.72 13.23
C GLU A 11 -5.06 1.41 13.61
N PHE A 12 -4.37 0.80 12.65
CA PHE A 12 -3.46 -0.31 12.93
C PHE A 12 -2.22 0.19 13.71
N PRO A 13 -1.68 -0.62 14.64
CA PRO A 13 -0.40 -0.33 15.27
C PRO A 13 0.73 -0.14 14.25
N ALA A 14 1.74 0.68 14.58
CA ALA A 14 2.78 1.09 13.65
C ALA A 14 3.69 -0.05 13.17
N ASP A 15 3.78 -1.11 13.96
CA ASP A 15 4.62 -2.29 13.75
C ASP A 15 3.94 -3.41 12.97
N THR A 16 2.64 -3.28 12.64
CA THR A 16 1.95 -4.33 11.88
C THR A 16 2.26 -4.24 10.38
N LEU A 17 2.20 -5.39 9.70
CA LEU A 17 2.38 -5.48 8.26
C LEU A 17 1.35 -4.64 7.50
N GLU A 18 0.13 -4.50 8.02
CA GLU A 18 -0.91 -3.65 7.45
C GLU A 18 -0.41 -2.20 7.43
N LYS A 19 -0.01 -1.65 8.59
CA LYS A 19 0.39 -0.25 8.66
C LYS A 19 1.64 0.02 7.81
N ILE A 20 2.58 -0.93 7.80
CA ILE A 20 3.78 -0.90 6.94
C ILE A 20 3.39 -0.83 5.45
N ALA A 21 2.50 -1.71 5.00
CA ALA A 21 2.08 -1.78 3.60
C ALA A 21 1.36 -0.50 3.14
N TYR A 22 0.35 -0.06 3.89
CA TYR A 22 -0.42 1.13 3.53
C TYR A 22 0.41 2.42 3.60
N ASN A 23 1.35 2.51 4.55
CA ASN A 23 2.27 3.64 4.61
C ASN A 23 3.23 3.65 3.41
N SER A 24 3.70 2.48 2.97
CA SER A 24 4.66 2.35 1.87
C SER A 24 4.12 2.81 0.51
N VAL A 25 2.80 2.86 0.36
CA VAL A 25 2.13 3.29 -0.87
C VAL A 25 1.51 4.69 -0.75
N SER A 26 1.56 5.30 0.43
CA SER A 26 0.82 6.53 0.77
C SER A 26 1.17 7.75 -0.11
N SER A 27 2.41 7.81 -0.61
CA SER A 27 2.94 8.88 -1.47
C SER A 27 2.80 8.61 -2.97
N ILE A 28 2.30 7.44 -3.37
CA ILE A 28 2.19 7.08 -4.80
C ILE A 28 1.00 7.81 -5.42
N PRO A 29 1.21 8.57 -6.51
CA PRO A 29 0.12 9.27 -7.16
C PRO A 29 -0.73 8.28 -7.96
N THR A 30 -1.97 8.11 -7.53
CA THR A 30 -3.00 7.26 -8.13
C THR A 30 -4.18 8.09 -8.60
N GLU A 31 -4.94 7.58 -9.58
CA GLU A 31 -6.13 8.26 -10.11
C GLU A 31 -7.18 8.46 -9.00
N GLU A 32 -7.45 7.41 -8.22
CA GLU A 32 -8.39 7.44 -7.10
C GLU A 32 -7.72 7.06 -5.78
N PRO A 33 -8.19 7.57 -4.62
CA PRO A 33 -7.72 7.11 -3.31
C PRO A 33 -7.85 5.59 -3.13
N ASN A 34 -8.89 4.98 -3.72
CA ASN A 34 -9.12 3.55 -3.63
C ASN A 34 -8.09 2.73 -4.43
N ASP A 35 -7.51 3.28 -5.49
CA ASP A 35 -6.41 2.61 -6.18
C ASP A 35 -5.20 2.46 -5.24
N ARG A 36 -4.88 3.50 -4.47
CA ARG A 36 -3.85 3.41 -3.44
C ARG A 36 -4.15 2.35 -2.38
N ASN A 37 -5.41 2.22 -1.98
CA ASN A 37 -5.84 1.18 -1.03
C ASN A 37 -5.66 -0.23 -1.61
N ARG A 38 -6.03 -0.42 -2.89
CA ARG A 38 -5.80 -1.69 -3.60
C ARG A 38 -4.30 -2.03 -3.67
N LEU A 39 -3.46 -1.04 -3.97
CA LEU A 39 -2.01 -1.23 -3.96
C LEU A 39 -1.49 -1.64 -2.58
N GLY A 40 -1.97 -0.97 -1.52
CA GLY A 40 -1.64 -1.32 -0.13
C GLY A 40 -2.06 -2.74 0.26
N TYR A 41 -3.26 -3.17 -0.15
CA TYR A 41 -3.74 -4.54 0.08
C TYR A 41 -2.87 -5.60 -0.62
N HIS A 42 -2.55 -5.41 -1.90
CA HIS A 42 -1.70 -6.36 -2.63
C HIS A 42 -0.28 -6.39 -2.05
N LEU A 43 0.25 -5.24 -1.62
CA LEU A 43 1.54 -5.17 -0.96
C LEU A 43 1.53 -5.90 0.40
N TRP A 44 0.47 -5.71 1.20
CA TRP A 44 0.29 -6.44 2.46
C TRP A 44 0.22 -7.95 2.23
N ARG A 45 -0.57 -8.40 1.25
CA ARG A 45 -0.69 -9.82 0.89
C ARG A 45 0.68 -10.40 0.53
N TRP A 46 1.45 -9.66 -0.28
CA TRP A 46 2.81 -10.04 -0.65
C TRP A 46 3.77 -10.09 0.55
N LEU A 47 3.74 -9.09 1.44
CA LEU A 47 4.56 -9.09 2.67
C LEU A 47 4.24 -10.26 3.60
N ARG A 48 2.95 -10.61 3.71
CA ARG A 48 2.45 -11.69 4.56
C ARG A 48 2.79 -13.08 4.02
N ASN A 49 2.58 -13.32 2.72
CA ASN A 49 2.74 -14.64 2.11
C ASN A 49 4.14 -14.87 1.54
N ARG A 50 4.86 -13.80 1.17
CA ARG A 50 6.15 -13.83 0.45
C ARG A 50 6.10 -14.66 -0.83
N GLU A 51 4.95 -14.68 -1.49
CA GLU A 51 4.72 -15.36 -2.76
C GLU A 51 4.98 -14.41 -3.93
N GLY A 52 5.74 -14.87 -4.92
CA GLY A 52 6.05 -14.07 -6.12
C GLY A 52 6.95 -12.88 -5.85
N THR A 53 6.98 -11.96 -6.81
CA THR A 53 7.81 -10.76 -6.79
C THR A 53 7.01 -9.51 -6.43
N LEU A 54 7.72 -8.46 -5.99
CA LEU A 54 7.10 -7.15 -5.77
C LEU A 54 6.48 -6.59 -7.07
N ASP A 55 7.08 -6.84 -8.23
CA ASP A 55 6.54 -6.40 -9.52
C ASP A 55 5.18 -7.06 -9.80
N GLU A 56 5.09 -8.37 -9.56
CA GLU A 56 3.84 -9.14 -9.68
C GLU A 56 2.76 -8.60 -8.74
N ALA A 57 3.10 -8.30 -7.48
CA ALA A 57 2.16 -7.73 -6.53
C ALA A 57 1.60 -6.36 -7.00
N VAL A 58 2.46 -5.50 -7.56
CA VAL A 58 2.04 -4.21 -8.13
C VAL A 58 1.22 -4.42 -9.40
N ALA A 59 1.58 -5.37 -10.26
CA ALA A 59 0.84 -5.68 -11.48
C ALA A 59 -0.57 -6.24 -11.19
N GLU A 60 -0.68 -7.18 -10.26
CA GLU A 60 -1.96 -7.79 -9.84
C GLU A 60 -2.92 -6.77 -9.22
N SER A 61 -2.39 -5.69 -8.62
CA SER A 61 -3.22 -4.68 -7.98
C SER A 61 -4.14 -3.94 -8.95
N GLY A 62 -3.83 -3.94 -10.26
CA GLY A 62 -4.68 -3.36 -11.30
C GLY A 62 -5.00 -1.87 -11.06
N VAL A 63 -4.06 -1.15 -10.48
CA VAL A 63 -4.18 0.28 -10.12
C VAL A 63 -3.80 1.20 -11.24
N ARG A 64 -4.49 2.34 -11.29
CA ARG A 64 -4.24 3.41 -12.26
C ARG A 64 -3.25 4.39 -11.64
N LEU A 65 -2.00 4.30 -12.08
CA LEU A 65 -0.87 5.10 -11.60
C LEU A 65 -0.64 6.30 -12.52
N HIS A 66 -0.27 7.44 -11.93
CA HIS A 66 0.23 8.60 -12.68
C HIS A 66 1.75 8.57 -12.90
N VAL A 67 2.41 7.53 -12.41
CA VAL A 67 3.84 7.24 -12.57
C VAL A 67 4.02 5.91 -13.27
N SER A 68 5.22 5.66 -13.79
CA SER A 68 5.54 4.33 -14.32
C SER A 68 5.51 3.28 -13.19
N ARG A 69 5.22 2.03 -13.57
CA ARG A 69 5.25 0.91 -12.63
C ARG A 69 6.63 0.78 -11.94
N GLN A 70 7.70 0.99 -12.69
CA GLN A 70 9.06 0.91 -12.16
C GLN A 70 9.35 1.99 -11.11
N GLU A 71 8.86 3.22 -11.32
CA GLU A 71 8.95 4.28 -10.33
C GLU A 71 8.14 3.95 -9.08
N ALA A 72 6.92 3.43 -9.23
CA ALA A 72 6.12 2.99 -8.08
C ALA A 72 6.84 1.90 -7.27
N ILE A 73 7.43 0.90 -7.93
CA ILE A 73 8.23 -0.14 -7.27
C ILE A 73 9.42 0.46 -6.55
N LYS A 74 10.12 1.43 -7.15
CA LYS A 74 11.24 2.12 -6.50
C LYS A 74 10.80 2.84 -5.22
N ILE A 75 9.69 3.60 -5.29
CA ILE A 75 9.12 4.29 -4.12
C ILE A 75 8.77 3.29 -3.02
N ILE A 76 8.12 2.17 -3.37
CA ILE A 76 7.75 1.12 -2.41
C ILE A 76 9.00 0.50 -1.77
N ARG A 77 10.02 0.19 -2.56
CA ARG A 77 11.29 -0.39 -2.06
C ARG A 77 11.97 0.55 -1.07
N GLU A 78 12.07 1.83 -1.40
CA GLU A 78 12.65 2.84 -0.52
C GLU A 78 11.85 3.00 0.77
N ALA A 79 10.52 2.97 0.70
CA ALA A 79 9.65 3.08 1.87
C ALA A 79 9.77 1.85 2.79
N LEU A 80 9.78 0.64 2.22
CA LEU A 80 9.93 -0.61 2.96
C LEU A 80 11.31 -0.72 3.62
N SER A 81 12.37 -0.31 2.92
CA SER A 81 13.72 -0.27 3.48
C SER A 81 13.82 0.67 4.69
N LYS A 82 13.19 1.85 4.62
CA LYS A 82 13.12 2.78 5.77
C LYS A 82 12.39 2.21 6.98
N GLN A 83 11.49 1.26 6.76
CA GLN A 83 10.74 0.56 7.81
C GLN A 83 11.42 -0.74 8.27
N GLY A 84 12.66 -1.00 7.82
CA GLY A 84 13.44 -2.16 8.24
C GLY A 84 13.06 -3.48 7.54
N VAL A 85 12.22 -3.42 6.50
CA VAL A 85 11.89 -4.60 5.69
C VAL A 85 12.97 -4.79 4.63
N SER A 86 13.80 -5.82 4.80
CA SER A 86 14.74 -6.23 3.75
C SER A 86 13.97 -6.93 2.62
N LEU A 87 14.29 -6.54 1.38
CA LEU A 87 13.71 -7.05 0.14
C LEU A 87 14.74 -7.85 -0.64
#